data_AF-A0AAV2ZA31-F1
#
_entry.id   AF-A0AAV2ZA31-F1
#
_cell.length_a   1.000
_cell.length_b   1.000
_cell.length_c   1.000
_cell.angle_alpha   90.00
_cell.angle_beta   90.00
_cell.angle_gamma   90.00
#
_symmetry.space_group_name_H-M   'P 1'
#
loop_
_entity.id
_entity.type
_entity.pdbx_description
1 polymer ?
#
loop_
_entity_poly.entity_id
_entity_poly.type
_entity_poly.pdbx_seq_one_letter_code
_entity_poly.pdbx_strand_id
1 'polypeptide(L)' 'MHIQSKFHLVCLIVEQGRLLATYCSNHEMAADIVTKSLARINFEKFRSSLGVIKRESVVQQSAEHQE' A
#
# COMPACT_ATOMS: atom_id res chain seq x y z
N MET A 1 1.30 17.85 -21.00
CA MET A 1 2.00 16.60 -20.60
C MET A 1 0.97 15.70 -19.90
N HIS A 2 0.57 14.62 -20.57
CA HIS A 2 -0.81 14.10 -20.59
C HIS A 2 -1.23 13.26 -19.39
N ILE A 3 -2.14 13.79 -18.57
CA ILE A 3 -3.00 12.99 -17.68
C ILE A 3 -3.81 11.94 -18.49
N GLN A 4 -4.15 12.25 -19.75
CA GLN A 4 -4.90 11.36 -20.66
C GLN A 4 -4.20 10.01 -20.93
N SER A 5 -2.86 9.98 -20.98
CA SER A 5 -2.11 8.74 -21.24
C SER A 5 -2.16 7.77 -20.06
N LYS A 6 -2.20 8.27 -18.81
CA LYS A 6 -2.30 7.41 -17.62
C LYS A 6 -3.69 6.79 -17.46
N PHE A 7 -4.74 7.58 -17.70
CA PHE A 7 -6.11 7.05 -17.73
C PHE A 7 -6.29 6.00 -18.82
N HIS A 8 -5.71 6.22 -20.02
CA HIS A 8 -5.70 5.21 -21.07
C HIS A 8 -4.94 3.95 -20.67
N LEU A 9 -3.79 4.07 -19.99
CA LEU A 9 -3.01 2.90 -19.63
C LEU A 9 -3.74 1.98 -18.64
N VAL A 10 -4.35 2.54 -17.58
CA VAL A 10 -5.09 1.74 -16.59
C VAL A 10 -6.29 1.06 -17.25
N CYS A 11 -7.09 1.81 -18.02
CA CYS A 11 -8.23 1.25 -18.76
C CYS A 11 -7.78 0.15 -19.74
N LEU A 12 -6.73 0.38 -20.51
CA LEU A 12 -6.18 -0.59 -21.47
C LEU A 12 -5.71 -1.88 -20.78
N ILE A 13 -5.03 -1.78 -19.64
CA ILE A 13 -4.55 -2.95 -18.89
C ILE A 13 -5.74 -3.73 -18.29
N VAL A 14 -6.81 -3.02 -17.88
CA VAL A 14 -8.07 -3.65 -17.43
C VAL A 14 -8.77 -4.35 -18.59
N GLU A 15 -8.90 -3.70 -19.75
CA GLU A 15 -9.49 -4.29 -20.97
C GLU A 15 -8.72 -5.52 -21.46
N GLN A 16 -7.40 -5.52 -21.31
CA GLN A 16 -6.54 -6.68 -21.60
C GLN A 16 -6.67 -7.81 -20.55
N GLY A 17 -7.46 -7.64 -19.50
CA GLY A 17 -7.64 -8.62 -18.42
C GLY A 17 -6.41 -8.78 -17.53
N ARG A 18 -5.46 -7.84 -17.58
CA ARG A 18 -4.20 -7.89 -16.81
C ARG A 18 -4.30 -7.18 -15.46
N LEU A 19 -5.37 -6.43 -15.24
CA LEU A 19 -5.69 -5.76 -13.99
C LEU A 19 -7.21 -5.84 -13.76
N LEU A 20 -7.62 -6.14 -12.52
CA LEU A 20 -9.01 -6.07 -12.10
C LEU A 20 -9.18 -4.82 -11.23
N ALA A 21 -10.04 -3.89 -11.66
CA ALA A 21 -10.40 -2.73 -10.87
C ALA A 21 -11.63 -3.06 -10.01
N THR A 22 -11.48 -3.06 -8.69
CA THR A 22 -12.58 -3.24 -7.72
C THR A 22 -12.73 -2.02 -6.83
N TYR A 23 -13.93 -1.82 -6.29
CA TYR A 23 -14.13 -0.84 -5.24
C TYR A 23 -13.27 -1.17 -4.01
N CYS A 24 -12.66 -0.14 -3.42
CA CYS A 24 -11.91 -0.22 -2.17
C CYS A 24 -12.44 0.87 -1.25
N SER A 25 -12.83 0.51 -0.03
CA SER A 25 -13.34 1.49 0.93
C SER A 25 -12.21 2.40 1.42
N ASN A 26 -12.54 3.64 1.80
CA ASN A 26 -11.54 4.56 2.35
C ASN A 26 -10.83 4.02 3.59
N HIS A 27 -11.45 3.09 4.31
CA HIS A 27 -10.87 2.45 5.49
C HIS A 27 -9.83 1.38 5.16
N GLU A 28 -9.65 1.05 3.88
CA GLU A 28 -8.78 -0.03 3.38
C GLU A 28 -7.76 0.47 2.34
N MET A 29 -7.80 1.75 1.96
CA MET A 29 -6.87 2.36 1.00
C MET A 29 -5.48 2.58 1.61
N ALA A 30 -4.74 1.50 1.83
CA ALA A 30 -3.46 1.52 2.52
C ALA A 30 -2.40 2.42 1.85
N ALA A 31 -2.50 2.64 0.53
CA ALA A 31 -1.66 3.56 -0.22
C ALA A 31 -1.76 5.03 0.26
N ASP A 32 -2.86 5.41 0.92
CA ASP A 32 -3.06 6.76 1.44
C ASP A 32 -1.95 7.19 2.40
N ILE A 33 -1.30 6.25 3.07
CA ILE A 33 -0.21 6.52 4.02
C ILE A 33 0.97 7.27 3.39
N VAL A 34 1.25 7.06 2.10
CA VAL A 34 2.36 7.71 1.38
C VAL A 34 1.92 8.85 0.47
N THR A 35 0.61 9.05 0.28
CA THR A 35 0.07 10.05 -0.66
C THR A 35 -0.72 11.17 0.01
N LYS A 36 -1.10 11.02 1.29
CA LYS A 36 -1.94 11.97 2.02
C LYS A 36 -1.41 12.21 3.42
N SER A 37 -1.68 13.40 3.95
CA SER A 37 -1.54 13.68 5.38
C SER A 37 -2.71 13.06 6.14
N LEU A 38 -2.46 12.01 6.92
CA LEU A 38 -3.49 11.27 7.64
C LEU A 38 -3.49 11.59 9.14
N ALA A 39 -4.67 11.52 9.76
CA ALA A 39 -4.78 11.48 11.21
C ALA A 39 -4.03 10.26 11.77
N ARG A 40 -3.45 10.41 12.97
CA ARG A 40 -2.59 9.39 13.59
C ARG A 40 -3.20 7.99 13.61
N ILE A 41 -4.49 7.88 13.94
CA ILE A 41 -5.21 6.60 14.01
C ILE A 41 -5.21 5.88 12.66
N ASN A 42 -5.53 6.58 11.57
CA ASN A 42 -5.53 6.01 10.22
C ASN A 42 -4.11 5.70 9.74
N PHE A 43 -3.15 6.56 10.07
CA PHE A 43 -1.74 6.32 9.78
C PHE A 43 -1.23 5.03 10.44
N GLU A 44 -1.45 4.86 11.75
CA GLU A 44 -1.02 3.68 12.50
C GLU A 44 -1.69 2.39 11.97
N LYS A 45 -2.99 2.46 11.62
CA LYS A 45 -3.73 1.37 11.00
C LYS A 45 -3.08 0.93 9.68
N PHE A 46 -2.91 1.86 8.74
CA PHE A 46 -2.33 1.53 7.43
C PHE A 46 -0.86 1.14 7.54
N ARG A 47 -0.08 1.76 8.44
CA ARG A 47 1.32 1.41 8.69
C ARG A 47 1.47 -0.06 9.07
N SER A 48 0.57 -0.53 9.93
CA SER A 48 0.52 -1.92 10.37
C SER A 48 0.06 -2.84 9.22
N SER A 49 -0.92 -2.41 8.43
CA SER A 49 -1.38 -3.15 7.24
C SER A 49 -0.30 -3.31 6.15
N LEU A 50 0.64 -2.37 6.02
CA LEU A 50 1.78 -2.49 5.10
C LEU A 50 2.94 -3.33 5.69
N GLY A 51 2.84 -3.79 6.93
CA GLY A 51 3.94 -4.50 7.59
C GLY A 51 5.13 -3.61 7.93
N VAL A 52 4.95 -2.28 7.97
CA VAL A 52 6.03 -1.37 8.36
C VAL A 52 6.27 -1.55 9.86
N ILE A 53 7.45 -2.00 10.24
CA ILE A 53 7.84 -2.25 11.62
C ILE A 53 8.90 -1.25 12.09
N LYS A 54 9.03 -1.11 13.41
CA LYS A 54 10.14 -0.34 13.97
C LYS A 54 11.43 -1.11 13.72
N ARG A 55 12.50 -0.39 13.41
CA ARG A 55 13.82 -0.99 13.18
C ARG A 55 14.31 -1.78 14.39
N GLU A 56 13.97 -1.31 15.60
CA GLU A 56 14.30 -1.97 16.87
C GLU A 56 13.75 -3.40 16.92
N SER A 57 12.56 -3.64 16.37
CA SER A 57 11.85 -4.92 16.45
C SER A 57 12.44 -6.01 15.53
N VAL A 58 13.25 -5.64 14.54
CA VAL A 58 13.89 -6.58 13.61
C VAL A 58 15.12 -7.26 14.24
N VAL A 59 15.79 -6.57 15.18
CA VAL A 59 17.04 -7.04 15.78
C VAL A 59 16.84 -8.29 16.65
N GLN A 60 15.62 -8.52 17.15
CA GLN A 60 15.31 -9.69 17.99
C GLN A 60 14.97 -10.96 17.18
N GLN A 61 14.60 -10.87 15.90
CA GLN A 61 14.21 -12.06 15.10
C GLN A 61 15.35 -12.69 14.31
N SER A 62 16.49 -12.02 14.17
CA SER A 62 17.66 -12.60 13.48
C SER A 62 18.54 -13.48 14.38
N ALA A 63 18.24 -13.55 15.68
CA ALA A 63 18.98 -14.35 16.67
C ALA A 63 18.35 -15.73 16.95
N GLU A 64 17.15 -16.02 16.41
CA GLU A 64 16.38 -17.25 16.71
C GLU A 64 16.35 -18.27 15.55
N HIS A 65 17.24 -18.15 14.56
CA HIS A 65 17.36 -19.13 13.46
C HIS A 65 18.73 -19.83 13.40
N GLN A 66 19.42 -19.91 14.54
CA GLN A 66 20.51 -20.87 14.77
C GLN A 66 20.18 -21.72 15.99
N GLU A 67 19.32 -22.72 15.80
CA GLU A 67 19.42 -24.02 16.48
C GLU A 67 18.78 -25.12 15.63
#